data_AF-A0A967GMM5-F1
#
_entry.id   AF-A0A967GMM5-F1
#
_cell.length_a   1.000
_cell.length_b   1.000
_cell.length_c   1.000
_cell.angle_alpha   90.00
_cell.angle_beta   90.00
_cell.angle_gamma   90.00
#
_symmetry.space_group_name_H-M   'P 1'
#
loop_
_entity.id
_entity.type
_entity.pdbx_description
1 polymer ?
#
loop_
_entity_poly.entity_id
_entity_poly.type
_entity_poly.pdbx_seq_one_letter_code
_entity_poly.pdbx_strand_id
1 'polypeptide(L)'
;MSVLFVACRPAPSDDAAREAIVSHFGSRHYRVVELELADISPITTGEKTYMGVPAFRVKIRKITIRVERGMPPGSGIARGELVTFRDAGVLLKEPRDGAGRYAVSDVQGVALP
;
A
#
# COMPACT_ATOMS: atom_id res chain seq x y z
N MET A 1 -24.43 2.15 31.88
CA MET A 1 -23.17 1.79 31.21
C MET A 1 -23.24 2.28 29.78
N SER A 2 -22.68 3.45 29.51
CA SER A 2 -22.69 4.06 28.18
C SER A 2 -21.56 3.45 27.36
N VAL A 3 -21.89 2.57 26.43
CA VAL A 3 -20.93 2.01 25.47
C VAL A 3 -20.68 3.10 24.42
N LEU A 4 -19.55 3.80 24.55
CA LEU A 4 -19.01 4.65 23.50
C LEU A 4 -18.64 3.76 22.31
N PHE A 5 -19.55 3.65 21.34
CA PHE A 5 -19.21 3.25 19.98
C PHE A 5 -18.38 4.38 19.37
N VAL A 6 -17.09 4.43 19.72
CA VAL A 6 -16.10 4.95 18.77
C VAL A 6 -16.32 4.11 17.53
N ALA A 7 -16.69 4.75 16.42
CA ALA A 7 -16.84 4.09 15.13
C ALA A 7 -15.48 3.51 14.71
N CYS A 8 -15.10 2.38 15.29
CA CYS A 8 -13.96 1.57 14.92
C CYS A 8 -14.29 0.97 13.57
N ARG A 9 -14.03 1.71 12.50
CA ARG A 9 -13.97 1.09 11.17
C ARG A 9 -12.94 -0.05 11.28
N PRO A 10 -13.31 -1.28 10.91
CA PRO A 10 -12.40 -2.41 11.02
C PRO A 10 -11.19 -2.18 10.12
N ALA A 11 -10.04 -2.70 10.55
CA ALA A 11 -8.84 -2.70 9.72
C ALA A 11 -9.11 -3.36 8.36
N PRO A 12 -8.41 -2.95 7.29
CA PRO A 12 -8.47 -3.67 6.03
C PRO A 12 -8.10 -5.13 6.25
N SER A 13 -8.81 -6.04 5.58
CA SER A 13 -8.35 -7.42 5.46
C SER A 13 -7.07 -7.48 4.62
N ASP A 14 -6.30 -8.54 4.82
CA ASP A 14 -5.10 -8.81 4.02
C ASP A 14 -5.39 -8.79 2.51
N ASP A 15 -6.54 -9.34 2.09
CA ASP A 15 -6.97 -9.33 0.68
C ASP A 15 -7.22 -7.91 0.17
N ALA A 16 -7.91 -7.06 0.94
CA ALA A 16 -8.18 -5.68 0.54
C ALA A 16 -6.88 -4.86 0.47
N ALA A 17 -5.95 -5.08 1.41
CA ALA A 17 -4.64 -4.46 1.40
C ALA A 17 -3.80 -4.91 0.20
N ARG A 18 -3.79 -6.22 -0.10
CA ARG A 18 -3.11 -6.79 -1.25
C ARG A 18 -3.68 -6.25 -2.56
N GLU A 19 -5.00 -6.20 -2.70
CA GLU A 19 -5.65 -5.65 -3.89
C GLU A 19 -5.26 -4.18 -4.11
N ALA A 20 -5.29 -3.37 -3.06
CA ALA A 20 -4.89 -1.96 -3.14
C ALA A 20 -3.43 -1.80 -3.59
N ILE A 21 -2.52 -2.62 -3.04
CA ILE A 21 -1.10 -2.62 -3.40
C ILE A 21 -0.91 -3.05 -4.86
N VAL A 22 -1.50 -4.17 -5.27
CA VAL A 22 -1.38 -4.69 -6.64
C VAL A 22 -1.94 -3.69 -7.65
N SER A 23 -3.10 -3.11 -7.35
CA SER A 23 -3.75 -2.09 -8.20
C SER A 23 -2.86 -0.84 -8.34
N HIS A 24 -2.24 -0.39 -7.25
CA HIS A 24 -1.32 0.75 -7.27
C HIS A 24 -0.13 0.51 -8.21
N PHE A 25 0.56 -0.63 -8.08
CA PHE A 25 1.69 -0.97 -8.96
C PHE A 25 1.24 -1.20 -10.41
N GLY A 26 0.10 -1.87 -10.61
CA GLY A 26 -0.49 -2.09 -11.94
C GLY A 26 -0.79 -0.79 -12.68
N SER A 27 -1.33 0.21 -11.96
CA SER A 27 -1.57 1.55 -12.52
C SER A 27 -0.30 2.29 -12.95
N ARG A 28 0.86 1.89 -12.42
CA ARG A 28 2.19 2.48 -12.69
C ARG A 28 3.05 1.65 -13.63
N HIS A 29 2.44 0.76 -14.42
CA HIS A 29 3.13 -0.14 -15.37
C HIS A 29 4.05 -1.19 -14.73
N TYR A 30 3.79 -1.52 -13.46
CA TYR A 30 4.47 -2.60 -12.75
C TYR A 30 3.50 -3.75 -12.50
N ARG A 31 3.95 -4.97 -12.71
CA ARG A 31 3.19 -6.17 -12.35
C ARG A 31 3.76 -6.77 -11.08
N VAL A 32 2.96 -6.83 -10.02
CA VAL A 32 3.34 -7.56 -8.80
C VAL A 32 3.32 -9.06 -9.10
N VAL A 33 4.48 -9.70 -8.96
CA VAL A 33 4.66 -11.15 -9.17
C VAL A 33 4.57 -11.89 -7.84
N GLU A 34 5.02 -11.25 -6.77
CA GLU A 34 5.04 -11.82 -5.43
C GLU A 34 4.78 -10.71 -4.41
N LEU A 35 3.94 -10.97 -3.41
CA LEU A 35 3.66 -10.04 -2.33
C LEU A 35 3.44 -10.79 -1.03
N GLU A 36 4.31 -10.58 -0.06
CA GLU A 36 4.20 -11.10 1.30
C GLU A 36 3.94 -9.92 2.25
N LEU A 37 2.74 -9.87 2.81
CA LEU A 37 2.40 -8.93 3.86
C LEU A 37 2.96 -9.45 5.19
N ALA A 38 3.46 -8.56 6.03
CA ALA A 38 3.97 -8.89 7.36
C ALA A 38 2.95 -8.51 8.45
N ASP A 39 2.41 -7.31 8.39
CA ASP A 39 1.53 -6.76 9.43
C ASP A 39 0.69 -5.60 8.87
N ILE A 40 -0.52 -5.45 9.40
CA ILE A 40 -1.43 -4.34 9.09
C ILE A 40 -1.78 -3.66 10.42
N SER A 41 -1.25 -2.46 10.62
CA SER A 41 -1.44 -1.71 11.85
C SER A 41 -2.14 -0.37 11.59
N PRO A 42 -3.11 0.05 12.42
CA PRO A 42 -3.66 1.39 12.35
C PRO A 42 -2.59 2.41 12.69
N ILE A 43 -2.61 3.56 12.02
CA ILE A 43 -1.71 4.66 12.35
C ILE A 43 -2.38 5.48 13.44
N THR A 44 -1.84 5.39 14.65
CA THR A 44 -2.33 6.14 15.80
C THR A 44 -2.18 7.64 15.56
N THR A 45 -3.26 8.35 15.91
CA THR A 45 -3.70 9.72 15.64
C THR A 45 -2.78 10.84 16.16
N GLY A 46 -1.45 10.64 16.22
CA GLY A 46 -0.48 11.68 16.58
C GLY A 46 0.14 12.36 15.36
N GLU A 47 0.29 11.64 14.25
CA GLU A 47 0.89 12.14 13.02
C GLU A 47 -0.09 11.96 11.85
N LYS A 48 -0.62 13.09 11.35
CA LYS A 48 -1.37 13.18 10.08
C LYS A 48 -2.81 12.67 10.08
N THR A 49 -3.58 12.96 11.13
CA THR A 49 -5.05 13.12 10.98
C THR A 49 -5.37 14.51 10.44
N TYR A 50 -4.73 14.93 9.36
CA TYR A 50 -5.27 16.03 8.57
C TYR A 50 -6.47 15.42 7.83
N MET A 51 -7.67 15.67 8.35
CA MET A 51 -8.98 15.34 7.75
C MET A 51 -9.75 14.07 8.19
N GLY A 52 -9.42 13.45 9.33
CA GLY A 52 -10.33 12.47 9.98
C GLY A 52 -10.55 11.15 9.23
N VAL A 53 -9.67 10.82 8.28
CA VAL A 53 -9.74 9.58 7.50
C VAL A 53 -8.85 8.51 8.15
N PRO A 54 -9.34 7.28 8.39
CA PRO A 54 -8.52 6.21 8.93
C PRO A 54 -7.40 5.85 7.95
N ALA A 55 -6.19 5.78 8.48
CA ALA A 55 -5.00 5.39 7.74
C ALA A 55 -4.37 4.17 8.39
N PHE A 56 -3.94 3.22 7.56
CA PHE A 56 -3.33 1.96 7.99
C PHE A 56 -1.95 1.86 7.38
N ARG A 57 -0.98 1.41 8.18
CA ARG A 57 0.35 1.06 7.72
C ARG A 57 0.38 -0.45 7.49
N VAL A 58 0.66 -0.82 6.26
CA VAL A 58 0.89 -2.21 5.85
C VAL A 58 2.39 -2.41 5.74
N LYS A 59 2.96 -3.27 6.58
CA LYS A 59 4.33 -3.75 6.44
C LYS A 59 4.34 -4.87 5.41
N ILE A 60 5.26 -4.76 4.46
CA ILE A 60 5.48 -5.74 3.41
C ILE A 60 6.82 -6.41 3.68
N ARG A 61 6.79 -7.71 3.94
CA ARG A 61 8.01 -8.51 4.14
C ARG A 61 8.82 -8.57 2.86
N LYS A 62 8.14 -8.83 1.75
CA LYS A 62 8.73 -9.01 0.42
C LYS A 62 7.73 -8.59 -0.65
N ILE A 63 8.20 -7.85 -1.64
CA ILE A 63 7.44 -7.59 -2.86
C ILE A 63 8.36 -7.74 -4.07
N THR A 64 7.95 -8.58 -5.01
CA THR A 64 8.64 -8.76 -6.29
C THR A 64 7.77 -8.18 -7.38
N ILE A 65 8.30 -7.22 -8.14
CA ILE A 65 7.60 -6.60 -9.25
C ILE A 65 8.33 -6.88 -10.56
N ARG A 66 7.56 -7.00 -11.64
CA ARG A 66 8.04 -7.05 -13.02
C ARG A 66 7.74 -5.71 -13.68
N VAL A 67 8.73 -5.17 -14.38
CA VAL A 67 8.59 -3.93 -15.15
C VAL A 67 7.93 -4.25 -16.49
N GLU A 68 6.68 -3.83 -16.71
CA GLU A 68 5.97 -4.19 -17.95
C GLU A 68 6.24 -3.23 -19.11
N ARG A 69 6.58 -1.98 -18.81
CA ARG A 69 6.98 -0.96 -19.78
C ARG A 69 8.38 -0.48 -19.44
N GLY A 70 9.26 -0.41 -20.45
CA GLY A 70 10.63 0.10 -20.26
C GLY A 70 10.57 1.47 -19.58
N MET A 71 11.32 1.61 -18.49
CA MET A 71 11.43 2.86 -17.74
C MET A 71 12.17 3.92 -18.57
N PRO A 72 12.11 5.21 -18.18
CA PRO A 72 12.89 6.26 -18.84
C PRO A 72 14.36 5.86 -18.97
N PRO A 73 15.03 6.24 -20.08
CA PRO A 73 16.46 6.01 -20.24
C PRO A 73 17.22 6.66 -19.07
N GLY A 74 18.09 5.89 -18.41
CA GLY A 74 18.84 6.33 -17.22
C GLY A 74 18.36 5.74 -15.88
N SER A 75 17.21 5.08 -15.86
CA SER A 75 16.70 4.32 -14.69
C SER A 75 17.52 3.08 -14.33
N GLY A 76 18.27 2.53 -15.30
CA GLY A 76 19.04 1.31 -15.13
C GLY A 76 18.19 0.02 -15.07
N ILE A 77 16.88 0.11 -15.28
CA ILE A 77 15.95 -1.04 -15.16
C ILE A 77 15.29 -1.33 -16.52
N ALA A 78 15.46 -2.55 -17.00
CA ALA A 78 14.95 -3.00 -18.29
C ALA A 78 13.50 -3.46 -18.22
N ARG A 79 12.80 -3.41 -19.37
CA ARG A 79 11.49 -4.05 -19.52
C ARG A 79 11.62 -5.56 -19.27
N GLY A 80 10.72 -6.11 -18.48
CA GLY A 80 10.66 -7.53 -18.11
C GLY A 80 11.53 -7.88 -16.90
N GLU A 81 12.35 -6.95 -16.41
CA GLU A 81 13.20 -7.16 -15.25
C GLU A 81 12.37 -7.33 -13.98
N LEU A 82 12.84 -8.23 -13.11
CA LEU A 82 12.25 -8.52 -11.82
C LEU A 82 13.04 -7.80 -10.73
N VAL A 83 12.36 -6.93 -9.99
CA VAL A 83 12.95 -6.20 -8.87
C VAL A 83 12.26 -6.67 -7.60
N THR A 84 13.06 -7.08 -6.61
CA THR A 84 12.56 -7.55 -5.31
C THR A 84 12.94 -6.55 -4.24
N PHE A 85 11.95 -6.09 -3.49
CA PHE A 85 12.14 -5.24 -2.31
C PHE A 85 11.78 -6.05 -1.06
N ARG A 86 12.51 -5.80 0.02
CA ARG A 86 12.28 -6.39 1.34
C ARG A 86 12.06 -5.27 2.34
N ASP A 87 11.30 -5.55 3.38
CA ASP A 87 11.02 -4.60 4.48
C ASP A 87 10.42 -3.27 3.99
N ALA A 88 9.46 -3.36 3.05
CA ALA A 88 8.75 -2.22 2.52
C ALA A 88 7.54 -1.85 3.41
N GLY A 89 7.05 -0.62 3.25
CA GLY A 89 5.89 -0.11 3.96
C GLY A 89 4.94 0.58 3.01
N VAL A 90 3.63 0.36 3.17
CA VAL A 90 2.61 1.03 2.39
C VAL A 90 1.61 1.71 3.32
N LEU A 91 1.29 2.96 3.04
CA LEU A 91 0.23 3.68 3.71
C LEU A 91 -1.06 3.53 2.92
N LEU A 92 -2.03 2.85 3.50
CA LEU A 92 -3.38 2.77 2.96
C LEU A 92 -4.26 3.82 3.60
N LYS A 93 -5.05 4.51 2.79
CA LYS A 93 -6.10 5.43 3.21
C LYS A 93 -7.41 5.02 2.60
N GLU A 94 -8.48 5.10 3.37
CA GLU A 94 -9.82 4.98 2.84
C GLU A 94 -10.23 6.33 2.20
N PRO A 95 -10.68 6.39 0.95
CA PRO A 95 -11.24 7.61 0.39
C PRO A 95 -12.41 8.11 1.24
N ARG A 96 -12.61 9.43 1.27
CA ARG A 96 -13.70 10.08 2.04
C ARG A 96 -15.08 9.52 1.69
N ASP A 97 -15.25 8.98 0.49
CA ASP A 97 -16.51 8.42 0.00
C ASP A 97 -16.89 7.09 0.68
N GLY A 98 -16.03 6.52 1.53
CA GLY A 98 -16.39 5.40 2.42
C GLY A 98 -16.81 4.12 1.69
N ALA A 99 -16.41 3.96 0.43
CA ALA A 99 -16.82 2.85 -0.43
C ALA A 99 -16.15 1.50 -0.09
N GLY A 100 -15.49 1.39 1.07
CA GLY A 100 -14.77 0.17 1.49
C GLY A 100 -13.54 -0.17 0.64
N ARG A 101 -13.08 0.74 -0.22
CA ARG A 101 -11.90 0.56 -1.08
C ARG A 101 -10.73 1.33 -0.50
N TYR A 102 -9.62 0.64 -0.24
CA TYR A 102 -8.39 1.27 0.25
C TYR A 102 -7.53 1.73 -0.91
N ALA A 103 -6.93 2.91 -0.79
CA ALA A 103 -5.99 3.45 -1.77
C ALA A 103 -4.60 3.61 -1.14
N VAL A 104 -3.57 3.26 -1.91
CA VAL A 104 -2.18 3.50 -1.53
C VAL A 104 -1.90 5.00 -1.61
N SER A 105 -1.61 5.59 -0.45
CA SER A 105 -1.25 7.01 -0.31
C SER A 105 0.25 7.25 -0.32
N ASP A 106 1.06 6.27 0.07
CA ASP A 106 2.52 6.38 0.17
C ASP A 106 3.14 4.99 0.15
N VAL A 107 4.36 4.89 -0.39
CA VAL A 107 5.15 3.65 -0.42
C VAL A 107 6.55 3.98 0.09
N GLN A 108 7.02 3.23 1.08
CA GLN A 108 8.32 3.35 1.72
C GLN A 108 9.13 2.08 1.50
N GLY A 109 10.46 2.21 1.36
CA GLY A 109 11.35 1.07 1.13
C GLY A 109 11.28 0.46 -0.27
N VAL A 110 10.48 1.05 -1.17
CA VAL A 110 10.43 0.70 -2.60
C VAL A 110 10.94 1.90 -3.40
N ALA A 111 12.24 1.88 -3.70
CA ALA A 111 12.87 2.90 -4.55
C ALA A 111 12.69 2.49 -6.01
N LEU A 112 11.62 2.99 -6.62
CA LEU A 112 11.43 2.92 -8.06
C LEU A 112 11.62 4.32 -8.65
N PRO A 113 12.31 4.44 -9.79
CA PRO A 113 12.52 5.71 -10.47
C PRO A 113 11.23 6.25 -11.10
#